data_AF-A0A444QZA1-F1
#
_entry.id   AF-A0A444QZA1-F1
#
_cell.length_a   1.000
_cell.length_b   1.000
_cell.length_c   1.000
_cell.angle_alpha   90.00
_cell.angle_beta   90.00
_cell.angle_gamma   90.00
#
_symmetry.space_group_name_H-M   'P 1'
#
loop_
_entity.id
_entity.type
_entity.pdbx_description
1 polymer ?
#
loop_
_entity_poly.entity_id
_entity_poly.type
_entity_poly.pdbx_seq_one_letter_code
_entity_poly.pdbx_strand_id
1 'polypeptide(L)'
;LMGRLREKLDDDLPELTEGLVSLLWPHYLRTIPSLSVVELSTDHRQMKQSETLSDFQVLSRPVGERRTRCVYSATRDITLHPLALPDVSLQYEPDGRSVIHLRFACGPLVGDWSQIDLSRLPLYLNADSPVACALHRALTLGTQQFWLRLPGQDRRMLGAHFSPMGF
;
A
#
# COMPACT_ATOMS: atom_id res chain seq x y z
N LEU A 1 -42.45 26.04 6.93
CA LEU A 1 -41.77 26.93 7.91
C LEU A 1 -41.58 26.28 9.28
N MET A 2 -42.53 25.51 9.83
CA MET A 2 -42.35 24.82 11.13
C MET A 2 -41.37 23.64 11.14
N GLY A 3 -41.02 23.06 9.98
CA GLY A 3 -40.05 21.95 9.90
C GLY A 3 -38.63 22.35 10.31
N ARG A 4 -38.13 23.50 9.82
CA ARG A 4 -36.79 24.01 10.16
C ARG A 4 -36.64 24.45 11.60
N LEU A 5 -37.74 24.84 12.25
CA LEU A 5 -37.73 25.29 13.64
C LEU A 5 -37.71 24.09 14.61
N ARG A 6 -38.23 22.95 14.16
CA ARG A 6 -38.24 21.68 14.89
C ARG A 6 -36.92 20.92 14.69
N GLU A 7 -36.38 20.94 13.48
CA GLU A 7 -35.01 20.51 13.14
C GLU A 7 -33.97 21.21 14.02
N LYS A 8 -34.08 22.54 14.19
CA LYS A 8 -33.16 23.32 15.03
C LYS A 8 -33.29 23.03 16.54
N LEU A 9 -34.47 22.65 17.02
CA LEU A 9 -34.70 22.27 18.43
C LEU A 9 -34.22 20.84 18.75
N ASP A 10 -34.30 19.94 17.76
CA ASP A 10 -33.74 18.59 17.86
C ASP A 10 -32.20 18.62 17.76
N ASP A 11 -31.63 19.64 17.09
CA ASP A 11 -30.18 19.90 16.97
C ASP A 11 -29.55 20.58 18.21
N ASP A 12 -30.32 21.20 19.11
CA ASP A 12 -29.78 21.88 20.31
C ASP A 12 -29.24 20.90 21.38
N LEU A 13 -29.70 19.63 21.38
CA LEU A 13 -29.19 18.56 22.25
C LEU A 13 -27.82 18.00 21.79
N PRO A 14 -27.53 17.87 20.47
CA PRO A 14 -26.19 17.52 20.01
C PRO A 14 -25.11 18.59 20.24
N GLU A 15 -25.42 19.91 20.26
CA GLU A 15 -24.40 20.97 20.41
C GLU A 15 -23.56 20.86 21.71
N LEU A 16 -24.15 20.39 22.82
CA LEU A 16 -23.46 20.12 24.09
C LEU A 16 -22.65 18.81 24.08
N THR A 17 -23.09 17.83 23.28
CA THR A 17 -22.36 16.55 23.12
C THR A 17 -21.26 16.63 22.07
N GLU A 18 -21.39 17.51 21.08
CA GLU A 18 -20.40 17.71 20.01
C GLU A 18 -19.09 18.29 20.56
N GLY A 19 -19.17 19.20 21.54
CA GLY A 19 -18.01 19.66 22.31
C GLY A 19 -17.29 18.54 23.06
N LEU A 20 -18.03 17.65 23.74
CA LEU A 20 -17.46 16.51 24.46
C LEU A 20 -16.93 15.41 23.50
N VAL A 21 -17.63 15.16 22.38
CA VAL A 21 -17.19 14.24 21.32
C VAL A 21 -15.96 14.79 20.60
N SER A 22 -15.82 16.10 20.41
CA SER A 22 -14.60 16.69 19.83
C SER A 22 -13.38 16.51 20.73
N LEU A 23 -13.56 16.47 22.06
CA LEU A 23 -12.51 16.23 23.04
C LEU A 23 -12.18 14.73 23.21
N LEU A 24 -13.19 13.87 23.11
CA LEU A 24 -13.03 12.43 23.27
C LEU A 24 -12.61 11.76 21.96
N TRP A 25 -13.34 11.99 20.86
CA TRP A 25 -13.17 11.40 19.53
C TRP A 25 -13.14 12.46 18.41
N PRO A 26 -12.07 13.26 18.29
CA PRO A 26 -11.96 14.38 17.33
C PRO A 26 -12.06 13.98 15.85
N HIS A 27 -11.87 12.70 15.54
CA HIS A 27 -11.93 12.18 14.17
C HIS A 27 -13.34 11.80 13.72
N TYR A 28 -14.29 11.64 14.65
CA TYR A 28 -15.65 11.16 14.34
C TYR A 28 -16.52 12.21 13.65
N LEU A 29 -16.14 13.49 13.79
CA LEU A 29 -16.83 14.63 13.18
C LEU A 29 -16.17 15.10 11.88
N ARG A 30 -15.08 14.44 11.44
CA ARG A 30 -14.37 14.83 10.22
C ARG A 30 -14.84 13.98 9.05
N THR A 31 -15.12 14.64 7.92
CA THR A 31 -15.36 13.96 6.65
C THR A 31 -14.10 13.22 6.21
N ILE A 32 -14.25 11.96 5.79
CA ILE A 32 -13.17 11.20 5.16
C ILE A 32 -13.05 11.68 3.71
N PRO A 33 -11.88 12.23 3.29
CA PRO A 33 -11.69 12.66 1.91
C PRO A 33 -11.68 11.45 0.97
N SER A 34 -11.90 11.68 -0.32
CA SER A 34 -11.67 10.63 -1.32
C SER A 34 -10.21 10.19 -1.30
N LEU A 35 -9.95 8.90 -1.44
CA LEU A 35 -8.61 8.32 -1.47
C LEU A 35 -8.50 7.24 -2.56
N SER A 36 -7.29 6.97 -3.01
CA SER A 36 -6.99 5.97 -4.03
C SER A 36 -5.57 5.43 -3.86
N VAL A 37 -5.30 4.25 -4.38
CA VAL A 37 -3.97 3.67 -4.48
C VAL A 37 -3.46 3.92 -5.88
N VAL A 38 -2.25 4.47 -6.00
CA VAL A 38 -1.58 4.73 -7.28
C VAL A 38 -0.27 3.96 -7.34
N GLU A 39 0.04 3.41 -8.52
CA GLU A 39 1.33 2.81 -8.79
C GLU A 39 2.25 3.83 -9.47
N LEU A 40 3.47 3.95 -8.96
CA LEU A 40 4.54 4.72 -9.60
C LEU A 40 5.48 3.76 -10.31
N SER A 41 5.23 3.53 -11.59
CA SER A 41 6.08 2.65 -12.40
C SER A 41 7.34 3.40 -12.83
N THR A 42 8.49 3.01 -12.28
CA THR A 42 9.80 3.54 -12.68
C THR A 42 10.49 2.61 -13.68
N ASP A 43 11.35 3.15 -14.53
CA ASP A 43 12.27 2.32 -15.32
C ASP A 43 13.43 1.86 -14.42
N HIS A 44 13.20 0.77 -13.68
CA HIS A 44 14.21 0.14 -12.82
C HIS A 44 15.54 -0.16 -13.52
N ARG A 45 15.56 -0.24 -14.87
CA ARG A 45 16.79 -0.51 -15.61
C ARG A 45 17.71 0.70 -15.68
N GLN A 46 17.17 1.90 -15.55
CA GLN A 46 17.92 3.16 -15.59
C GLN A 46 18.32 3.67 -14.20
N MET A 47 17.87 2.99 -13.14
CA MET A 47 18.15 3.36 -11.76
C MET A 47 19.47 2.76 -11.27
N LYS A 48 20.32 3.60 -10.66
CA LYS A 48 21.59 3.18 -10.03
C LYS A 48 21.47 2.94 -8.53
N GLN A 49 20.49 3.58 -7.90
CA GLN A 49 20.23 3.57 -6.46
C GLN A 49 18.73 3.75 -6.21
N SER A 50 18.30 3.52 -4.97
CA SER A 50 16.96 3.87 -4.54
C SER A 50 16.77 5.37 -4.42
N GLU A 51 15.55 5.83 -4.68
CA GLU A 51 15.16 7.24 -4.55
C GLU A 51 13.92 7.34 -3.67
N THR A 52 13.96 8.22 -2.67
CA THR A 52 12.82 8.46 -1.77
C THR A 52 12.13 9.76 -2.15
N LEU A 53 10.84 9.66 -2.44
CA LEU A 53 9.96 10.79 -2.71
C LEU A 53 9.22 11.17 -1.42
N SER A 54 9.54 12.33 -0.88
CA SER A 54 8.80 12.95 0.24
C SER A 54 7.76 13.94 -0.29
N ASP A 55 6.64 14.09 0.42
CA ASP A 55 5.53 15.01 0.08
C ASP A 55 4.99 14.85 -1.36
N PHE A 56 5.04 13.63 -1.90
CA PHE A 56 4.64 13.36 -3.28
C PHE A 56 3.16 13.63 -3.51
N GLN A 57 2.83 14.29 -4.63
CA GLN A 57 1.45 14.63 -5.01
C GLN A 57 1.15 14.24 -6.45
N VAL A 58 -0.10 13.83 -6.69
CA VAL A 58 -0.62 13.58 -8.03
C VAL A 58 -1.88 14.40 -8.27
N LEU A 59 -2.02 14.87 -9.50
CA LEU A 59 -3.22 15.59 -9.95
C LEU A 59 -4.14 14.62 -10.70
N SER A 60 -5.43 14.69 -10.39
CA SER A 60 -6.43 14.00 -11.19
C SER A 60 -6.51 14.58 -12.61
N ARG A 61 -7.11 13.79 -13.52
CA ARG A 61 -7.71 14.37 -14.73
C ARG A 61 -8.78 15.40 -14.34
N PRO A 62 -9.09 16.41 -15.18
CA PRO A 62 -10.20 17.31 -14.93
C PRO A 62 -11.52 16.56 -14.73
N VAL A 63 -12.28 16.93 -13.69
CA VAL A 63 -13.55 16.29 -13.32
C VAL A 63 -14.68 17.33 -13.31
N GLY A 64 -15.86 16.92 -13.77
CA GLY A 64 -17.09 17.73 -13.79
C GLY A 64 -17.06 18.87 -14.81
N GLU A 65 -18.16 19.62 -14.87
CA GLU A 65 -18.36 20.73 -15.83
C GLU A 65 -17.31 21.83 -15.67
N ARG A 66 -16.92 22.12 -14.42
CA ARG A 66 -15.90 23.13 -14.09
C ARG A 66 -14.46 22.65 -14.32
N ARG A 67 -14.26 21.40 -14.77
CA ARG A 67 -12.94 20.82 -15.06
C ARG A 67 -11.96 20.90 -13.89
N THR A 68 -12.46 20.75 -12.66
CA THR A 68 -11.63 20.81 -11.44
C THR A 68 -10.60 19.68 -11.43
N ARG A 69 -9.37 19.97 -11.00
CA ARG A 69 -8.34 18.96 -10.73
C ARG A 69 -8.24 18.75 -9.22
N CYS A 70 -8.37 17.51 -8.79
CA CYS A 70 -8.17 17.12 -7.40
C CYS A 70 -6.68 16.85 -7.16
N VAL A 71 -6.19 17.27 -6.01
CA VAL A 71 -4.83 17.02 -5.53
C VAL A 71 -4.89 15.85 -4.55
N TYR A 72 -4.10 14.83 -4.80
CA TYR A 72 -3.91 13.70 -3.88
C TYR A 72 -2.46 13.68 -3.41
N SER A 73 -2.26 13.65 -2.11
CA SER A 73 -0.93 13.56 -1.49
C SER A 73 -0.69 12.15 -0.99
N ALA A 74 0.55 11.67 -1.12
CA ALA A 74 0.98 10.43 -0.51
C ALA A 74 0.83 10.51 1.02
N THR A 75 0.41 9.41 1.67
CA THR A 75 0.27 9.35 3.14
C THR A 75 1.60 9.07 3.86
N ARG A 76 2.64 8.79 3.09
CA ARG A 76 4.00 8.44 3.54
C ARG A 76 5.01 8.68 2.44
N ASP A 77 6.27 8.75 2.82
CA ASP A 77 7.39 8.75 1.89
C ASP A 77 7.41 7.46 1.07
N ILE A 78 7.67 7.61 -0.23
CA ILE A 78 7.68 6.50 -1.18
C ILE A 78 9.12 6.24 -1.60
N THR A 79 9.65 5.07 -1.27
CA THR A 79 10.98 4.66 -1.74
C THR A 79 10.85 3.82 -3.01
N LEU A 80 11.41 4.35 -4.09
CA LEU A 80 11.52 3.70 -5.39
C LEU A 80 12.79 2.86 -5.39
N HIS A 81 12.66 1.55 -5.62
CA HIS A 81 13.80 0.64 -5.74
C HIS A 81 14.09 0.34 -7.22
N PRO A 82 15.36 0.06 -7.58
CA PRO A 82 15.73 -0.45 -8.91
C PRO A 82 15.33 -1.94 -9.07
N LEU A 83 14.07 -2.26 -8.72
CA LEU A 83 13.50 -3.59 -8.72
C LEU A 83 12.15 -3.57 -9.43
N ALA A 84 11.86 -4.64 -10.16
CA ALA A 84 10.53 -4.93 -10.68
C ALA A 84 10.09 -6.33 -10.25
N LEU A 85 8.79 -6.57 -10.17
CA LEU A 85 8.19 -7.88 -9.90
C LEU A 85 7.45 -8.37 -11.16
N PRO A 86 8.17 -8.83 -12.20
CA PRO A 86 7.56 -9.23 -13.47
C PRO A 86 6.71 -10.51 -13.40
N ASP A 87 6.95 -11.39 -12.44
CA ASP A 87 6.24 -12.67 -12.36
C ASP A 87 5.94 -13.04 -10.91
N VAL A 88 4.68 -13.46 -10.70
CA VAL A 88 4.18 -14.01 -9.46
C VAL A 88 3.40 -15.27 -9.83
N SER A 89 3.81 -16.41 -9.29
CA SER A 89 3.19 -17.70 -9.59
C SER A 89 2.94 -18.52 -8.32
N LEU A 90 1.84 -19.28 -8.34
CA LEU A 90 1.57 -20.31 -7.34
C LEU A 90 2.13 -21.64 -7.86
N GLN A 91 2.99 -22.26 -7.08
CA GLN A 91 3.62 -23.55 -7.37
C GLN A 91 3.32 -24.53 -6.24
N TYR A 92 3.58 -25.80 -6.49
CA TYR A 92 3.43 -26.86 -5.50
C TYR A 92 4.72 -27.65 -5.43
N GLU A 93 5.23 -27.83 -4.22
CA GLU A 93 6.35 -28.71 -3.96
C GLU A 93 5.91 -30.18 -4.05
N PRO A 94 6.82 -31.13 -4.32
CA PRO A 94 6.49 -32.56 -4.37
C PRO A 94 5.87 -33.12 -3.09
N ASP A 95 6.06 -32.44 -1.96
CA ASP A 95 5.45 -32.79 -0.66
C ASP A 95 4.03 -32.21 -0.47
N GLY A 96 3.47 -31.57 -1.49
CA GLY A 96 2.11 -31.03 -1.49
C GLY A 96 1.99 -29.62 -0.90
N ARG A 97 3.10 -29.00 -0.46
CA ARG A 97 3.06 -27.62 0.03
C ARG A 97 2.90 -26.63 -1.11
N SER A 98 2.01 -25.65 -0.93
CA SER A 98 1.88 -24.51 -1.84
C SER A 98 3.01 -23.51 -1.62
N VAL A 99 3.59 -23.01 -2.71
CA VAL A 99 4.66 -22.01 -2.72
C VAL A 99 4.26 -20.84 -3.60
N ILE A 100 4.26 -19.63 -3.05
CA ILE A 100 4.11 -18.41 -3.83
C ILE A 100 5.52 -17.97 -4.25
N HIS A 101 5.79 -18.05 -5.55
CA HIS A 101 7.04 -17.64 -6.13
C HIS A 101 6.95 -16.18 -6.60
N LEU A 102 7.81 -15.32 -6.05
CA LEU A 102 7.95 -13.92 -6.41
C LEU A 102 9.27 -13.74 -7.15
N ARG A 103 9.21 -13.52 -8.46
CA ARG A 103 10.42 -13.33 -9.27
C ARG A 103 10.71 -11.85 -9.42
N PHE A 104 11.75 -11.38 -8.75
CA PHE A 104 12.24 -10.01 -8.91
C PHE A 104 13.23 -9.88 -10.07
N ALA A 105 13.11 -8.78 -10.80
CA ALA A 105 14.10 -8.32 -11.78
C ALA A 105 14.88 -7.15 -11.18
N CYS A 106 16.20 -7.30 -11.12
CA CYS A 106 17.15 -6.33 -10.59
C CYS A 106 17.63 -5.37 -11.69
N GLY A 107 17.71 -4.06 -11.39
CA GLY A 107 18.31 -3.06 -12.27
C GLY A 107 19.79 -3.38 -12.55
N PRO A 108 20.25 -3.40 -13.81
CA PRO A 108 21.60 -3.79 -14.17
C PRO A 108 22.64 -2.70 -13.87
N LEU A 109 22.21 -1.45 -13.66
CA LEU A 109 23.08 -0.31 -13.37
C LEU A 109 23.43 -0.18 -11.88
N VAL A 110 22.83 -1.02 -11.03
CA VAL A 110 23.19 -1.09 -9.61
C VAL A 110 24.54 -1.79 -9.49
N GLY A 111 25.56 -1.04 -9.08
CA GLY A 111 26.91 -1.58 -8.86
C GLY A 111 26.97 -2.45 -7.60
N ASP A 112 26.46 -1.94 -6.48
CA ASP A 112 26.50 -2.61 -5.19
C ASP A 112 25.09 -2.69 -4.57
N TRP A 113 24.54 -3.90 -4.53
CA TRP A 113 23.23 -4.18 -3.93
C TRP A 113 23.23 -4.09 -2.40
N SER A 114 24.38 -4.08 -1.74
CA SER A 114 24.45 -3.91 -0.28
C SER A 114 24.02 -2.51 0.19
N GLN A 115 24.06 -1.52 -0.71
CA GLN A 115 23.63 -0.15 -0.46
C GLN A 115 22.11 0.06 -0.62
N ILE A 116 21.41 -0.92 -1.20
CA ILE A 116 19.95 -0.86 -1.37
C ILE A 116 19.31 -1.50 -0.15
N ASP A 117 18.64 -0.68 0.65
CA ASP A 117 17.86 -1.18 1.78
C ASP A 117 16.62 -1.94 1.28
N LEU A 118 16.65 -3.26 1.42
CA LEU A 118 15.52 -4.16 1.15
C LEU A 118 14.95 -4.78 2.43
N SER A 119 15.23 -4.17 3.60
CA SER A 119 14.72 -4.65 4.89
C SER A 119 13.19 -4.61 4.97
N ARG A 120 12.56 -3.68 4.24
CA ARG A 120 11.11 -3.51 4.16
C ARG A 120 10.68 -3.26 2.73
N LEU A 121 10.21 -4.30 2.05
CA LEU A 121 9.69 -4.18 0.69
C LEU A 121 8.15 -4.15 0.71
N PRO A 122 7.51 -2.99 0.46
CA PRO A 122 6.06 -2.91 0.38
C PRO A 122 5.54 -3.66 -0.85
N LEU A 123 4.55 -4.54 -0.65
CA LEU A 123 3.83 -5.21 -1.73
C LEU A 123 2.34 -4.87 -1.62
N TYR A 124 1.75 -4.38 -2.71
CA TYR A 124 0.31 -4.15 -2.80
C TYR A 124 -0.37 -5.34 -3.48
N LEU A 125 -1.39 -5.90 -2.84
CA LEU A 125 -2.17 -7.01 -3.38
C LEU A 125 -3.28 -6.50 -4.31
N ASN A 126 -2.93 -6.26 -5.57
CA ASN A 126 -3.88 -5.80 -6.59
C ASN A 126 -4.71 -6.97 -7.14
N ALA A 127 -5.76 -7.36 -6.42
CA ALA A 127 -6.70 -8.40 -6.81
C ALA A 127 -8.10 -8.12 -6.25
N ASP A 128 -9.11 -8.83 -6.76
CA ASP A 128 -10.46 -8.77 -6.20
C ASP A 128 -10.48 -9.18 -4.72
N SER A 129 -11.42 -8.63 -3.96
CA SER A 129 -11.46 -8.75 -2.48
C SER A 129 -11.29 -10.19 -1.95
N PRO A 130 -11.98 -11.23 -2.48
CA PRO A 130 -11.79 -12.60 -1.98
C PRO A 130 -10.35 -13.11 -2.16
N VAL A 131 -9.74 -12.84 -3.32
CA VAL A 131 -8.39 -13.28 -3.65
C VAL A 131 -7.36 -12.50 -2.84
N ALA A 132 -7.51 -11.18 -2.76
CA ALA A 132 -6.63 -10.32 -1.96
C ALA A 132 -6.68 -10.70 -0.47
N CYS A 133 -7.86 -10.97 0.09
CA CYS A 133 -8.02 -11.43 1.48
C CYS A 133 -7.37 -12.80 1.71
N ALA A 134 -7.58 -13.75 0.80
CA ALA A 134 -6.98 -15.08 0.89
C ALA A 134 -5.45 -15.03 0.81
N LEU A 135 -4.90 -14.25 -0.12
CA LEU A 135 -3.46 -14.01 -0.26
C LEU A 135 -2.90 -13.29 0.97
N HIS A 136 -3.55 -12.23 1.45
CA HIS A 136 -3.13 -11.51 2.65
C HIS A 136 -3.01 -12.47 3.84
N ARG A 137 -4.02 -13.31 4.06
CA ARG A 137 -4.01 -14.33 5.12
C ARG A 137 -2.89 -15.36 4.90
N ALA A 138 -2.76 -15.89 3.70
CA ALA A 138 -1.74 -16.88 3.37
C ALA A 138 -0.32 -16.34 3.63
N LEU A 139 -0.05 -15.10 3.22
CA LEU A 139 1.25 -14.46 3.37
C LEU A 139 1.55 -14.10 4.84
N THR A 140 0.61 -13.47 5.55
CA THR A 140 0.84 -12.96 6.92
C THR A 140 0.72 -14.02 8.02
N LEU A 141 -0.14 -15.04 7.83
CA LEU A 141 -0.42 -16.05 8.85
C LEU A 141 -0.09 -17.49 8.42
N GLY A 142 -0.01 -17.75 7.12
CA GLY A 142 0.21 -19.09 6.57
C GLY A 142 1.65 -19.39 6.15
N THR A 143 2.54 -18.39 6.14
CA THR A 143 3.91 -18.59 5.67
C THR A 143 4.75 -19.33 6.70
N GLN A 144 5.25 -20.50 6.32
CA GLN A 144 6.11 -21.33 7.17
C GLN A 144 7.58 -20.97 7.02
N GLN A 145 8.03 -20.71 5.79
CA GLN A 145 9.43 -20.49 5.44
C GLN A 145 9.55 -19.56 4.23
N PHE A 146 10.65 -18.82 4.20
CA PHE A 146 11.06 -18.04 3.03
C PHE A 146 12.35 -18.61 2.45
N TRP A 147 12.41 -18.62 1.14
CA TRP A 147 13.58 -19.04 0.38
C TRP A 147 13.98 -17.93 -0.58
N LEU A 148 15.27 -17.67 -0.67
CA LEU A 148 15.85 -16.79 -1.66
C LEU A 148 16.70 -17.61 -2.62
N ARG A 149 16.49 -17.40 -3.92
CA ARG A 149 17.32 -17.99 -4.97
C ARG A 149 17.93 -16.87 -5.80
N LEU A 150 19.25 -16.83 -5.84
CA LEU A 150 19.99 -15.93 -6.72
C LEU A 150 20.34 -16.66 -8.03
N PRO A 151 20.58 -15.92 -9.14
CA PRO A 151 21.02 -16.53 -10.38
C PRO A 151 22.28 -17.38 -10.18
N GLY A 152 22.25 -18.63 -10.66
CA GLY A 152 23.38 -19.56 -10.54
C GLY A 152 23.64 -20.13 -9.14
N GLN A 153 22.79 -19.83 -8.15
CA GLN A 153 22.90 -20.37 -6.79
C GLN A 153 21.66 -21.21 -6.44
N ASP A 154 21.87 -22.17 -5.53
CA ASP A 154 20.77 -22.90 -4.92
C ASP A 154 19.96 -22.02 -3.98
N ARG A 155 18.72 -22.43 -3.71
CA ARG A 155 17.86 -21.75 -2.75
C ARG A 155 18.48 -21.77 -1.36
N ARG A 156 18.47 -20.63 -0.68
CA ARG A 156 18.86 -20.51 0.74
C ARG A 156 17.69 -20.01 1.58
N MET A 157 17.63 -20.45 2.83
CA MET A 157 16.58 -20.00 3.75
C MET A 157 16.80 -18.52 4.07
N LEU A 158 15.71 -17.75 4.08
CA LEU A 158 15.71 -16.33 4.40
C LEU A 158 14.88 -16.09 5.67
N GLY A 159 15.45 -15.38 6.64
CA GLY A 159 14.69 -14.92 7.81
C GLY A 159 13.85 -13.70 7.44
N ALA A 160 12.64 -13.93 6.92
CA ALA A 160 11.70 -12.88 6.54
C ALA A 160 10.29 -13.24 7.03
N HIS A 161 9.40 -12.25 7.03
CA HIS A 161 7.98 -12.43 7.29
C HIS A 161 7.19 -11.35 6.55
N PHE A 162 5.92 -11.64 6.26
CA PHE A 162 4.98 -10.61 5.82
C PHE A 162 4.30 -9.99 7.03
N SER A 163 4.12 -8.67 7.02
CA SER A 163 3.34 -7.95 8.00
C SER A 163 2.36 -7.00 7.31
N PRO A 164 1.17 -6.75 7.89
CA PRO A 164 0.24 -5.77 7.34
C PRO A 164 0.87 -4.38 7.35
N MET A 165 0.93 -3.76 6.17
CA MET A 165 1.31 -2.36 6.02
C MET A 165 0.01 -1.57 5.90
N GLY A 166 -0.39 -0.88 6.99
CA GLY A 166 -1.58 -0.02 6.99
C GLY A 166 -1.48 1.14 5.99
N PHE A 167 -2.49 2.00 5.98
CA PHE A 167 -2.52 3.23 5.20
C PHE A 167 -1.87 4.40 5.93
#